data_AF-A0AAW7YAH7-F1
#
_entry.id   AF-A0AAW7YAH7-F1
#
_cell.length_a   1.000
_cell.length_b   1.000
_cell.length_c   1.000
_cell.angle_alpha   90.00
_cell.angle_beta   90.00
_cell.angle_gamma   90.00
#
_symmetry.space_group_name_H-M   'P 1'
#
loop_
_entity.id
_entity.type
_entity.pdbx_description
1 polymer ?
#
loop_
_entity_poly.entity_id
_entity_poly.type
_entity_poly.pdbx_seq_one_letter_code
_entity_poly.pdbx_strand_id
1 'polypeptide(L)'
;MNNVIKLSLLSLVLSGFNTYAGSFSLESYSDNQYILKGNGNSAFVDTQGANALMLVDEFSVTCEKRHYLVPLVKGRIDNGESNAESFEYFVFNKNKDTYSPLKTVSSYSAIDRKSGEVITSHLLNPASENFTKTLCIFITNETDFEYPIQVIDNQL
;
A
#
# COMPACT_ATOMS: atom_id res chain seq x y z
N MET A 1 16.50 59.68 -2.86
CA MET A 1 17.19 58.55 -3.51
C MET A 1 16.74 57.27 -2.82
N ASN A 2 16.24 56.35 -3.63
CA ASN A 2 15.68 55.06 -3.26
C ASN A 2 16.70 54.17 -2.53
N ASN A 3 16.24 53.39 -1.56
CA ASN A 3 16.56 51.97 -1.53
C ASN A 3 15.39 51.19 -0.92
N VAL A 4 14.68 50.54 -1.83
CA VAL A 4 13.69 49.50 -1.57
C VAL A 4 14.46 48.18 -1.37
N ILE A 5 13.79 47.16 -0.81
CA ILE A 5 14.07 45.71 -0.94
C ILE A 5 15.00 45.17 0.18
N LYS A 6 14.68 44.11 0.95
CA LYS A 6 13.79 42.96 0.75
C LYS A 6 13.31 42.45 2.13
N LEU A 7 12.00 42.38 2.33
CA LEU A 7 11.38 41.54 3.34
C LEU A 7 11.58 40.10 2.87
N SER A 8 12.49 39.33 3.47
CA SER A 8 12.55 37.90 3.18
C SER A 8 11.49 37.20 4.02
N LEU A 9 10.30 37.04 3.43
CA LEU A 9 9.40 35.96 3.87
C LEU A 9 10.17 34.66 3.69
N LEU A 10 10.61 34.07 4.80
CA LEU A 10 11.06 32.70 4.82
C LEU A 10 9.81 31.83 4.76
N SER A 11 9.39 31.52 3.54
CA SER A 11 8.36 30.53 3.22
C SER A 11 8.86 29.16 3.68
N LEU A 12 8.60 28.78 4.93
CA LEU A 12 8.82 27.41 5.36
C LEU A 12 7.71 26.56 4.73
N VAL A 13 8.13 25.80 3.74
CA VAL A 13 7.38 24.82 2.97
C VAL A 13 6.58 23.95 3.93
N LEU A 14 5.25 24.10 3.93
CA LEU A 14 4.38 23.02 4.37
C LEU A 14 4.65 21.85 3.41
N SER A 15 5.51 20.92 3.81
CA SER A 15 5.50 19.57 3.25
C SER A 15 4.15 18.99 3.64
N GLY A 16 3.16 19.20 2.78
CA GLY A 16 1.88 18.53 2.86
C GLY A 16 2.14 17.04 2.84
N PHE A 17 2.12 16.41 4.01
CA PHE A 17 1.82 15.01 4.08
C PHE A 17 0.46 14.88 3.42
N ASN A 18 0.42 14.20 2.28
CA ASN A 18 -0.85 13.69 1.75
C ASN A 18 -1.36 12.71 2.81
N THR A 19 -2.09 13.22 3.80
CA THR A 19 -2.92 12.36 4.65
C THR A 19 -4.00 11.85 3.72
N TYR A 20 -3.73 10.69 3.13
CA TYR A 20 -4.75 9.85 2.54
C TYR A 20 -5.81 9.66 3.63
N ALA A 21 -6.99 10.26 3.45
CA ALA A 21 -8.10 10.17 4.39
C ALA A 21 -8.82 8.82 4.21
N GLY A 22 -8.05 7.73 4.22
CA GLY A 22 -8.52 6.36 4.17
C GLY A 22 -9.02 5.90 5.53
N SER A 23 -9.75 4.80 5.54
CA SER A 23 -10.09 4.07 6.76
C SER A 23 -8.87 3.45 7.45
N PHE A 24 -7.73 3.43 6.75
CA PHE A 24 -6.46 2.91 7.22
C PHE A 24 -5.35 3.97 7.28
N SER A 25 -4.42 3.74 8.19
CA SER A 25 -3.14 4.44 8.30
C SER A 25 -2.01 3.43 8.42
N LEU A 26 -0.81 3.80 7.98
CA LEU A 26 0.39 2.98 8.10
C LEU A 26 1.38 3.68 9.04
N GLU A 27 1.76 2.99 10.10
CA GLU A 27 2.68 3.50 11.11
C GLU A 27 3.91 2.60 11.23
N SER A 28 5.08 3.19 11.51
CA SER A 28 6.26 2.39 11.85
C SER A 28 6.10 1.78 13.24
N TYR A 29 6.43 0.50 13.37
CA TYR A 29 6.49 -0.23 14.64
C TYR A 29 7.93 -0.51 15.07
N SER A 30 8.80 -0.82 14.10
CA SER A 30 10.25 -0.91 14.28
C SER A 30 10.94 -0.50 12.98
N ASP A 31 12.29 -0.55 12.95
CA ASP A 31 13.11 -0.13 11.81
C ASP A 31 12.65 -0.73 10.46
N ASN A 32 12.13 -1.97 10.47
CA ASN A 32 11.72 -2.68 9.25
C ASN A 32 10.30 -3.26 9.32
N GLN A 33 9.51 -2.92 10.34
CA GLN A 33 8.13 -3.41 10.47
C GLN A 33 7.16 -2.26 10.60
N TYR A 34 6.04 -2.38 9.89
CA TYR A 34 4.98 -1.38 9.88
C TYR A 34 3.68 -2.02 10.36
N ILE A 35 2.78 -1.18 10.86
CA ILE A 35 1.44 -1.57 11.26
C ILE A 35 0.46 -0.81 10.38
N LEU A 36 -0.39 -1.57 9.69
CA LEU A 36 -1.57 -1.05 9.04
C LEU A 36 -2.70 -1.00 10.07
N LYS A 37 -3.04 0.20 10.52
CA LYS A 37 -4.12 0.43 11.49
C LYS A 37 -5.40 0.78 10.75
N GLY A 38 -6.46 0.01 10.98
CA GLY A 38 -7.82 0.32 10.59
C GLY A 38 -8.75 0.43 11.80
N ASN A 39 -10.00 0.81 11.55
CA ASN A 39 -11.01 0.86 12.62
C ASN A 39 -11.29 -0.56 13.16
N GLY A 40 -10.83 -0.84 14.39
CA GLY A 40 -11.06 -2.10 15.11
C GLY A 40 -10.10 -3.25 14.76
N ASN A 41 -9.21 -3.11 13.78
CA ASN A 41 -8.19 -4.11 13.47
C ASN A 41 -6.87 -3.43 13.12
N SER A 42 -5.77 -4.04 13.53
CA SER A 42 -4.43 -3.68 13.10
C SER A 42 -3.75 -4.91 12.52
N ALA A 43 -2.90 -4.72 11.52
CA ALA A 43 -2.16 -5.81 10.90
C ALA A 43 -0.68 -5.47 10.78
N PHE A 44 0.18 -6.45 10.99
CA PHE A 44 1.58 -6.31 10.61
C PHE A 44 1.68 -6.23 9.09
N VAL A 45 2.59 -5.37 8.64
CA VAL A 45 2.98 -5.22 7.26
C VAL A 45 4.46 -5.52 7.17
N ASP A 46 4.77 -6.61 6.48
CA ASP A 46 6.12 -7.04 6.17
C ASP A 46 6.21 -7.32 4.67
N THR A 47 6.93 -6.47 3.95
CA THR A 47 7.31 -6.77 2.57
C THR A 47 8.81 -6.99 2.55
N GLN A 48 9.21 -8.26 2.51
CA GLN A 48 10.60 -8.66 2.64
C GLN A 48 11.50 -7.90 1.64
N GLY A 49 12.52 -7.25 2.18
CA GLY A 49 13.54 -6.54 1.40
C GLY A 49 13.15 -5.14 0.91
N ALA A 50 11.96 -4.63 1.26
CA ALA A 50 11.61 -3.25 0.96
C ALA A 50 12.35 -2.29 1.89
N ASN A 51 12.97 -1.26 1.32
CA ASN A 51 13.70 -0.24 2.07
C ASN A 51 12.76 0.79 2.72
N ALA A 52 11.54 0.91 2.20
CA ALA A 52 10.49 1.78 2.71
C ALA A 52 9.12 1.25 2.29
N LEU A 53 8.13 1.48 3.16
CA LEU A 53 6.73 1.13 2.92
C LEU A 53 5.84 2.36 2.97
N MET A 54 4.87 2.41 2.05
CA MET A 54 3.93 3.52 1.92
C MET A 54 2.54 2.98 1.69
N LEU A 55 1.56 3.43 2.47
CA LEU A 55 0.15 3.28 2.12
C LEU A 55 -0.16 4.28 1.01
N VAL A 56 -0.52 3.77 -0.17
CA VAL A 56 -0.67 4.61 -1.37
C VAL A 56 -2.11 4.71 -1.87
N ASP A 57 -2.97 3.77 -1.50
CA ASP A 57 -4.38 3.76 -1.91
C ASP A 57 -5.25 2.89 -0.99
N GLU A 58 -6.57 2.99 -1.15
CA GLU A 58 -7.59 2.15 -0.51
C GLU A 58 -8.76 1.98 -1.47
N PHE A 59 -9.00 0.73 -1.88
CA PHE A 59 -10.08 0.40 -2.81
C PHE A 59 -11.30 -0.12 -2.06
N SER A 60 -12.46 0.49 -2.33
CA SER A 60 -13.76 -0.06 -1.93
C SER A 60 -14.37 -0.82 -3.11
N VAL A 61 -14.35 -2.15 -3.06
CA VAL A 61 -14.78 -3.00 -4.18
C VAL A 61 -15.91 -3.93 -3.78
N THR A 62 -16.78 -4.27 -4.74
CA THR A 62 -17.85 -5.25 -4.54
C THR A 62 -17.61 -6.44 -5.45
N CYS A 63 -17.34 -7.60 -4.87
CA CYS A 63 -17.10 -8.85 -5.59
C CYS A 63 -18.14 -9.87 -5.15
N GLU A 64 -18.87 -10.48 -6.08
CA GLU A 64 -19.90 -11.50 -5.80
C GLU A 64 -20.91 -11.10 -4.69
N LYS A 65 -21.37 -9.85 -4.72
CA LYS A 65 -22.32 -9.25 -3.75
C LYS A 65 -21.76 -9.02 -2.33
N ARG A 66 -20.46 -9.25 -2.10
CA ARG A 66 -19.78 -8.90 -0.86
C ARG A 66 -18.95 -7.64 -1.05
N HIS A 67 -18.89 -6.81 -0.03
CA HIS A 67 -18.15 -5.55 -0.04
C HIS A 67 -16.80 -5.75 0.64
N TYR A 68 -15.75 -5.21 0.04
CA TYR A 68 -14.40 -5.31 0.54
C TYR A 68 -13.77 -3.93 0.60
N LEU A 69 -12.90 -3.75 1.59
CA LEU A 69 -12.01 -2.61 1.69
C LEU A 69 -10.58 -3.12 1.57
N VAL A 70 -9.82 -2.51 0.66
CA VAL A 70 -8.52 -3.03 0.23
C VAL A 70 -7.48 -1.91 0.23
N PRO A 71 -6.89 -1.58 1.40
CA PRO A 71 -5.69 -0.75 1.46
C PRO A 71 -4.53 -1.40 0.71
N LEU A 72 -3.80 -0.57 -0.04
CA LEU A 72 -2.62 -0.95 -0.82
C LEU A 72 -1.37 -0.36 -0.18
N VAL A 73 -0.48 -1.25 0.26
CA VAL A 73 0.87 -0.87 0.66
C VAL A 73 1.83 -1.12 -0.49
N LYS A 74 2.60 -0.09 -0.82
CA LYS A 74 3.69 -0.13 -1.79
C LYS A 74 5.03 -0.21 -1.07
N GLY A 75 5.84 -1.18 -1.45
CA GLY A 75 7.24 -1.32 -1.06
C GLY A 75 8.18 -1.06 -2.23
N ARG A 76 9.31 -0.41 -1.95
CA ARG A 76 10.40 -0.24 -2.93
C ARG A 76 11.58 -1.12 -2.54
N ILE A 77 12.05 -1.94 -3.47
CA ILE A 77 13.15 -2.89 -3.29
C ILE A 77 14.25 -2.51 -4.27
N ASP A 78 15.39 -2.07 -3.75
CA ASP A 78 16.55 -1.67 -4.54
C ASP A 78 17.73 -2.57 -4.17
N ASN A 79 18.31 -3.27 -5.14
CA ASN A 79 19.54 -4.04 -4.93
C ASN A 79 20.59 -3.71 -6.01
N GLY A 80 21.75 -4.37 -6.01
CA GLY A 80 22.82 -4.09 -6.98
C GLY A 80 22.46 -4.36 -8.45
N GLU A 81 21.41 -5.14 -8.70
CA GLU A 81 21.09 -5.72 -10.02
C GLU A 81 19.76 -5.20 -10.58
N SER A 82 18.75 -4.98 -9.74
CA SER A 82 17.41 -4.60 -10.15
C SER A 82 16.81 -3.48 -9.30
N ASN A 83 15.86 -2.78 -9.92
CA ASN A 83 14.89 -1.93 -9.22
C ASN A 83 13.56 -2.67 -9.22
N ALA A 84 12.95 -2.78 -8.06
CA ALA A 84 11.73 -3.53 -7.90
C ALA A 84 10.72 -2.82 -7.00
N GLU A 85 9.46 -3.19 -7.22
CA GLU A 85 8.31 -2.65 -6.52
C GLU A 85 7.41 -3.81 -6.09
N SER A 86 7.02 -3.79 -4.83
CA SER A 86 6.01 -4.68 -4.28
C SER A 86 4.73 -3.92 -4.01
N PHE A 87 3.60 -4.53 -4.32
CA PHE A 87 2.27 -4.12 -3.93
C PHE A 87 1.67 -5.21 -3.07
N GLU A 88 1.25 -4.83 -1.87
CA GLU A 88 0.54 -5.70 -0.96
C GLU A 88 -0.87 -5.15 -0.74
N TYR A 89 -1.86 -5.89 -1.23
CA TYR A 89 -3.28 -5.56 -1.11
C TYR A 89 -3.84 -6.27 0.10
N PHE A 90 -4.15 -5.56 1.18
CA PHE A 90 -4.74 -6.17 2.38
C PHE A 90 -6.25 -6.20 2.24
N VAL A 91 -6.83 -7.39 2.11
CA VAL A 91 -8.26 -7.55 1.85
C VAL A 91 -9.02 -7.70 3.17
N PHE A 92 -9.93 -6.76 3.42
CA PHE A 92 -10.88 -6.84 4.53
C PHE A 92 -12.30 -6.99 4.01
N ASN A 93 -13.05 -7.92 4.57
CA ASN A 93 -14.50 -7.99 4.37
C ASN A 93 -15.17 -6.85 5.15
N LYS A 94 -15.97 -6.02 4.48
CA LYS A 94 -16.66 -4.88 5.08
C LYS A 94 -18.08 -5.26 5.49
N ASN A 95 -18.34 -5.23 6.79
CA ASN A 95 -19.66 -5.48 7.37
C ASN A 95 -20.13 -4.25 8.15
N LYS A 96 -20.95 -3.39 7.52
CA LYS A 96 -21.37 -2.09 8.08
C LYS A 96 -20.15 -1.24 8.45
N ASP A 97 -19.91 -1.08 9.75
CA ASP A 97 -18.85 -0.25 10.34
C ASP A 97 -17.62 -1.06 10.80
N THR A 98 -17.65 -2.38 10.61
CA THR A 98 -16.53 -3.27 10.95
C THR A 98 -15.86 -3.86 9.72
N TYR A 99 -14.58 -4.13 9.86
CA TYR A 99 -13.74 -4.77 8.86
C TYR A 99 -13.28 -6.10 9.45
N SER A 100 -13.34 -7.19 8.68
CA SER A 100 -12.79 -8.48 9.10
C SER A 100 -11.64 -8.84 8.17
N PRO A 101 -10.44 -9.11 8.70
CA PRO A 101 -9.29 -9.48 7.88
C PRO A 101 -9.59 -10.78 7.13
N LEU A 102 -9.30 -10.82 5.84
CA LEU A 102 -9.48 -12.00 5.01
C LEU A 102 -8.12 -12.60 4.62
N LYS A 103 -7.34 -11.85 3.84
CA LYS A 103 -6.05 -12.26 3.28
C LYS A 103 -5.33 -11.06 2.70
N THR A 104 -4.06 -11.20 2.40
CA THR A 104 -3.36 -10.28 1.52
C THR A 104 -3.23 -10.87 0.12
N VAL A 105 -3.03 -10.01 -0.88
CA VAL A 105 -2.65 -10.39 -2.23
C VAL A 105 -1.39 -9.61 -2.60
N SER A 106 -0.34 -10.31 -2.98
CA SER A 106 0.94 -9.71 -3.36
C SER A 106 1.04 -9.54 -4.88
N SER A 107 1.66 -8.46 -5.32
CA SER A 107 2.04 -8.26 -6.71
C SER A 107 3.42 -7.60 -6.80
N TYR A 108 4.23 -8.02 -7.75
CA TYR A 108 5.62 -7.58 -7.85
C TYR A 108 5.98 -7.17 -9.27
N SER A 109 6.80 -6.13 -9.40
CA SER A 109 7.48 -5.79 -10.65
C SER A 109 8.97 -5.60 -10.41
N ALA A 110 9.77 -5.92 -11.44
CA ALA A 110 11.21 -5.70 -11.42
C ALA A 110 11.73 -5.34 -12.80
N ILE A 111 12.71 -4.46 -12.81
CA ILE A 111 13.42 -3.98 -14.00
C ILE A 111 14.92 -4.18 -13.75
N ASP A 112 15.62 -4.72 -14.75
CA ASP A 112 17.08 -4.81 -14.72
C ASP A 112 17.70 -3.40 -14.74
N ARG A 113 18.65 -3.13 -13.83
CA ARG A 113 19.24 -1.79 -13.71
C ARG A 113 20.13 -1.40 -14.88
N LYS A 114 20.77 -2.36 -15.53
CA LYS A 114 21.78 -2.10 -16.57
C LYS A 114 21.14 -1.95 -17.94
N SER A 115 20.24 -2.87 -18.30
CA SER A 115 19.56 -2.87 -19.60
C SER A 115 18.28 -2.05 -19.59
N GLY A 116 17.65 -1.86 -18.43
CA GLY A 116 16.30 -1.28 -18.33
C GLY A 116 15.21 -2.24 -18.79
N GLU A 117 15.53 -3.51 -19.03
CA GLU A 117 14.55 -4.51 -19.44
C GLU A 117 13.62 -4.88 -18.29
N VAL A 118 12.34 -5.04 -18.60
CA VAL A 118 11.33 -5.51 -17.64
C VAL A 118 11.56 -7.00 -17.42
N ILE A 119 11.92 -7.37 -16.19
CA ILE A 119 12.07 -8.76 -15.76
C ILE A 119 10.68 -9.34 -15.45
N THR A 120 9.86 -8.57 -14.74
CA THR A 120 8.49 -8.93 -14.41
C THR A 120 7.63 -7.70 -14.18
N SER A 121 6.33 -7.84 -14.40
CA SER A 121 5.33 -6.78 -14.27
C SER A 121 4.30 -7.15 -13.22
N HIS A 122 3.71 -6.13 -12.60
CA HIS A 122 2.60 -6.33 -11.69
C HIS A 122 1.43 -7.04 -12.38
N LEU A 123 1.02 -8.17 -11.80
CA LEU A 123 -0.23 -8.86 -12.14
C LEU A 123 -1.47 -8.06 -11.74
N LEU A 124 -1.34 -7.26 -10.68
CA LEU A 124 -2.35 -6.31 -10.20
C LEU A 124 -1.77 -4.91 -10.27
N ASN A 125 -2.16 -4.16 -11.29
CA ASN A 125 -1.75 -2.77 -11.46
C ASN A 125 -2.98 -1.86 -11.26
N PRO A 126 -2.99 -0.97 -10.25
CA PRO A 126 -4.09 -0.03 -10.00
C PRO A 126 -4.40 0.88 -11.19
N ALA A 127 -3.40 1.16 -12.04
CA ALA A 127 -3.56 2.01 -13.22
C ALA A 127 -4.19 1.28 -14.43
N SER A 128 -4.45 -0.03 -14.33
CA SER A 128 -5.03 -0.81 -15.44
C SER A 128 -6.55 -0.62 -15.55
N GLU A 129 -7.08 -0.54 -16.78
CA GLU A 129 -8.52 -0.37 -17.02
C GLU A 129 -9.39 -1.48 -16.40
N ASN A 130 -8.84 -2.69 -16.29
CA ASN A 130 -9.53 -3.86 -15.76
C ASN A 130 -9.20 -4.14 -14.28
N PHE A 131 -8.53 -3.21 -13.59
CA PHE A 131 -8.00 -3.43 -12.25
C PHE A 131 -9.02 -4.02 -11.28
N THR A 132 -10.20 -3.42 -11.13
CA THR A 132 -11.24 -3.90 -10.20
C THR A 132 -11.71 -5.32 -10.51
N LYS A 133 -11.84 -5.66 -11.80
CA LYS A 133 -12.24 -7.00 -12.24
C LYS A 133 -11.16 -8.02 -11.87
N THR A 134 -9.89 -7.70 -12.16
CA THR A 134 -8.76 -8.56 -11.82
C THR A 134 -8.63 -8.71 -10.31
N LEU A 135 -8.71 -7.61 -9.55
CA LEU A 135 -8.67 -7.63 -8.09
C LEU A 135 -9.77 -8.53 -7.51
N CYS A 136 -11.00 -8.47 -8.06
CA CYS A 136 -12.07 -9.37 -7.60
C CYS A 136 -11.75 -10.84 -7.81
N ILE A 137 -11.06 -11.23 -8.91
CA ILE A 137 -10.64 -12.62 -9.13
C ILE A 137 -9.70 -13.09 -8.00
N PHE A 138 -8.73 -12.26 -7.63
CA PHE A 138 -7.82 -12.56 -6.52
C PHE A 138 -8.52 -12.55 -5.15
N ILE A 139 -9.56 -11.73 -4.96
CA ILE A 139 -10.31 -11.71 -3.70
C ILE A 139 -11.14 -13.00 -3.54
N THR A 140 -11.82 -13.45 -4.59
CA THR A 140 -12.83 -14.53 -4.49
C THR A 140 -12.25 -15.93 -4.68
N ASN A 141 -11.15 -16.05 -5.43
CA ASN A 141 -10.51 -17.34 -5.70
C ASN A 141 -9.27 -17.52 -4.82
N GLU A 142 -8.82 -18.77 -4.68
CA GLU A 142 -7.48 -19.06 -4.14
C GLU A 142 -6.44 -18.88 -5.25
N THR A 143 -5.36 -18.19 -4.93
CA THR A 143 -4.23 -17.97 -5.83
C THR A 143 -2.91 -18.19 -5.09
N ASP A 144 -1.83 -18.45 -5.83
CA ASP A 144 -0.49 -18.66 -5.25
C ASP A 144 0.14 -17.38 -4.66
N PHE A 145 -0.56 -16.24 -4.73
CA PHE A 145 -0.06 -14.92 -4.33
C PHE A 145 -0.76 -14.38 -3.09
N GLU A 146 -1.34 -15.26 -2.28
CA GLU A 146 -2.13 -14.91 -1.12
C GLU A 146 -1.47 -15.36 0.18
N TYR A 147 -1.52 -14.50 1.19
CA TYR A 147 -1.00 -14.79 2.51
C TYR A 147 -2.03 -14.41 3.59
N PRO A 148 -2.03 -15.08 4.75
CA PRO A 148 -2.88 -14.68 5.86
C PRO A 148 -2.45 -13.31 6.39
N ILE A 149 -3.44 -12.46 6.72
CA ILE A 149 -3.17 -11.21 7.43
C ILE A 149 -2.74 -11.55 8.86
N GLN A 150 -1.56 -11.10 9.26
CA GLN A 150 -1.10 -11.19 10.65
C GLN A 150 -1.72 -10.07 11.48
N VAL A 151 -2.86 -10.37 12.10
CA VAL A 151 -3.61 -9.42 12.92
C VAL A 151 -2.90 -9.18 14.26
N ILE A 152 -2.94 -7.94 14.73
CA ILE A 152 -2.48 -7.55 16.06
C ILE A 152 -3.72 -7.52 16.95
N ASP A 153 -3.79 -8.44 17.90
CA ASP A 153 -4.82 -8.41 18.93
C ASP A 153 -4.58 -7.20 19.84
N ASN A 154 -5.50 -6.23 19.80
CA ASN A 154 -5.54 -5.10 20.73
C ASN A 154 -6.03 -5.52 22.13
N GLN A 155 -5.55 -6.65 22.66
CA GLN A 155 -5.69 -6.98 24.08
C GLN A 155 -4.46 -6.50 24.85
N LEU A 156 -4.34 -5.17 24.98
CA LEU A 156 -3.55 -4.50 26.01
C LEU A 156 -4.42 -3.45 26.70
#